data_AF-A0A285THQ6-F1
#
_entry.id   AF-A0A285THQ6-F1
#
_cell.length_a   1.000
_cell.length_b   1.000
_cell.length_c   1.000
_cell.angle_alpha   90.00
_cell.angle_beta   90.00
_cell.angle_gamma   90.00
#
_symmetry.space_group_name_H-M   'P 1'
#
loop_
_entity.id
_entity.type
_entity.pdbx_description
1 polymer ?
#
loop_
_entity_poly.entity_id
_entity_poly.type
_entity_poly.pdbx_seq_one_letter_code
_entity_poly.pdbx_strand_id
1 'polypeptide(L)'
;MASGSRSDSTGEVIDLARRRPMQAAYVLRHSLVGGNPKGFFEFTPEIASLTQVKLGRDMLSADEIAALPARPKMMVEARFGGTTGIPAVFGFLSRLQFISPRIRDVLEDLEPGVHRFLPIDLRSTVEIAGQTEHGEHYILLPPPLVDCVVIAETDFSKGYGIEGWMRGNNGKGGGTLSSTEGKRCTLLRNEIEGRHLWRTRVGDRFEYTCSDRFWETVKDEVMIWAPRTRCILK
;
A
#
# COMPACT_ATOMS: atom_id res chain seq x y z
N MET A 1 8.62 4.80 67.25
CA MET A 1 9.29 5.72 66.29
C MET A 1 9.86 4.88 65.15
N ALA A 2 9.82 5.43 63.93
CA ALA A 2 10.22 4.87 62.63
C ALA A 2 9.34 3.70 62.12
N SER A 3 8.40 3.85 61.18
CA SER A 3 8.34 4.51 59.85
C SER A 3 9.13 3.81 58.75
N GLY A 4 8.39 3.37 57.71
CA GLY A 4 8.89 3.08 56.37
C GLY A 4 8.52 1.66 55.93
N SER A 5 8.04 1.40 54.72
CA SER A 5 7.52 2.21 53.62
C SER A 5 6.90 1.22 52.63
N ARG A 6 5.80 1.60 51.99
CA ARG A 6 5.16 0.86 50.89
C ARG A 6 6.13 0.60 49.73
N SER A 7 6.00 -0.56 49.09
CA SER A 7 6.18 -0.69 47.65
C SER A 7 5.11 -1.63 47.10
N ASP A 8 4.00 -1.05 46.67
CA ASP A 8 3.06 -1.66 45.74
C ASP A 8 3.80 -1.88 44.42
N SER A 9 4.21 -3.13 44.15
CA SER A 9 4.56 -3.53 42.80
C SER A 9 3.27 -3.76 42.03
N THR A 10 2.76 -2.71 41.41
CA THR A 10 1.78 -2.82 40.33
C THR A 10 2.40 -3.67 39.24
N GLY A 11 2.00 -4.94 39.21
CA GLY A 11 2.32 -5.88 38.15
C GLY A 11 1.87 -5.29 36.83
N GLU A 12 2.86 -4.95 36.03
CA GLU A 12 2.76 -4.59 34.63
C GLU A 12 2.13 -5.77 33.89
N VAL A 13 0.80 -5.77 33.76
CA VAL A 13 0.10 -6.66 32.83
C VAL A 13 0.38 -6.10 31.45
N ILE A 14 1.56 -6.44 30.91
CA ILE A 14 1.88 -6.27 29.51
C ILE A 14 0.84 -7.10 28.76
N ASP A 15 -0.05 -6.40 28.07
CA ASP A 15 -1.08 -6.95 27.17
C ASP A 15 -0.40 -7.60 25.95
N LEU A 16 0.22 -8.76 26.18
CA LEU A 16 0.78 -9.68 25.19
C LEU A 16 -0.32 -10.47 24.44
N ALA A 17 -1.59 -10.23 24.78
CA ALA A 17 -2.72 -10.96 24.24
C ALA A 17 -3.31 -10.24 23.01
N ARG A 18 -2.70 -10.45 21.83
CA ARG A 18 -3.41 -10.63 20.51
C ARG A 18 -2.52 -10.59 19.25
N ARG A 19 -1.21 -10.86 19.33
CA ARG A 19 -0.44 -11.08 18.09
C ARG A 19 -0.66 -12.50 17.58
N ARG A 20 -1.76 -12.74 16.86
CA ARG A 20 -1.81 -13.90 15.96
C ARG A 20 -0.65 -13.74 14.98
N PRO A 21 0.24 -14.73 14.83
CA PRO A 21 1.32 -14.63 13.87
C PRO A 21 0.71 -14.45 12.48
N MET A 22 1.22 -13.47 11.71
CA MET A 22 0.92 -13.37 10.28
C MET A 22 1.24 -14.71 9.62
N GLN A 23 0.24 -15.31 8.98
CA GLN A 23 0.38 -16.61 8.34
C GLN A 23 1.02 -16.49 6.94
N ALA A 24 0.77 -15.38 6.25
CA ALA A 24 1.32 -15.09 4.93
C ALA A 24 1.33 -13.58 4.64
N ALA A 25 1.99 -13.21 3.55
CA ALA A 25 1.87 -11.91 2.90
C ALA A 25 1.49 -12.11 1.42
N TYR A 26 0.88 -11.10 0.81
CA TYR A 26 0.48 -11.11 -0.59
C TYR A 26 1.09 -9.95 -1.35
N VAL A 27 1.75 -10.25 -2.47
CA VAL A 27 2.10 -9.24 -3.46
C VAL A 27 0.83 -8.83 -4.20
N LEU A 28 0.58 -7.52 -4.21
CA LEU A 28 -0.57 -6.90 -4.85
C LEU A 28 -0.26 -6.54 -6.31
N ARG A 29 -1.23 -6.75 -7.20
CA ARG A 29 -1.19 -6.35 -8.60
C ARG A 29 -2.46 -5.64 -9.02
N HIS A 30 -2.39 -5.00 -10.19
CA HIS A 30 -3.47 -4.23 -10.76
C HIS A 30 -4.58 -5.17 -11.23
N SER A 31 -5.76 -5.06 -10.65
CA SER A 31 -6.98 -5.67 -11.16
C SER A 31 -7.54 -4.84 -12.32
N LEU A 32 -8.24 -5.45 -13.27
CA LEU A 32 -8.90 -4.71 -14.36
C LEU A 32 -10.14 -3.92 -13.88
N VAL A 33 -10.56 -4.10 -12.61
CA VAL A 33 -11.87 -3.68 -12.09
C VAL A 33 -11.86 -2.24 -11.52
N GLY A 34 -10.70 -1.61 -11.35
CA GLY A 34 -10.63 -0.23 -10.84
C GLY A 34 -9.65 0.69 -11.57
N GLY A 35 -9.09 0.21 -12.68
CA GLY A 35 -8.13 0.97 -13.45
C GLY A 35 -8.79 2.18 -14.10
N ASN A 36 -8.08 3.30 -14.13
CA ASN A 36 -8.40 4.39 -15.04
C ASN A 36 -7.52 4.26 -16.30
N PRO A 37 -7.96 3.55 -17.35
CA PRO A 37 -7.12 3.26 -18.51
C PRO A 37 -6.79 4.49 -19.36
N LYS A 38 -7.47 5.62 -19.14
CA LYS A 38 -7.32 6.84 -19.95
C LYS A 38 -7.02 8.11 -19.16
N GLY A 39 -7.40 8.17 -17.90
CA GLY A 39 -7.63 9.46 -17.25
C GLY A 39 -6.41 10.02 -16.54
N PHE A 40 -6.18 11.27 -16.85
CA PHE A 40 -5.41 12.19 -16.05
C PHE A 40 -6.23 12.56 -14.80
N PHE A 41 -5.53 12.95 -13.74
CA PHE A 41 -6.15 13.51 -12.55
C PHE A 41 -5.87 15.01 -12.56
N GLU A 42 -6.93 15.81 -12.49
CA GLU A 42 -6.80 17.27 -12.39
C GLU A 42 -7.06 17.70 -10.96
N PHE A 43 -6.20 18.58 -10.45
CA PHE A 43 -6.30 19.09 -9.09
C PHE A 43 -6.73 20.56 -9.11
N THR A 44 -7.55 20.96 -8.15
CA THR A 44 -7.88 22.37 -7.89
C THR A 44 -7.69 22.68 -6.40
N PRO A 45 -6.75 23.58 -6.03
CA PRO A 45 -5.82 24.28 -6.91
C PRO A 45 -4.87 23.32 -7.63
N GLU A 46 -4.30 23.78 -8.75
CA GLU A 46 -3.43 22.96 -9.58
C GLU A 46 -2.20 22.48 -8.80
N ILE A 47 -1.94 21.18 -8.86
CA ILE A 47 -0.67 20.59 -8.42
C ILE A 47 0.17 20.39 -9.67
N ALA A 48 1.32 21.07 -9.73
CA ALA A 48 2.22 21.00 -10.89
C ALA A 48 2.54 19.54 -11.28
N SER A 49 2.58 19.24 -12.57
CA SER A 49 2.82 17.89 -13.10
C SER A 49 4.09 17.24 -12.54
N LEU A 50 5.16 18.01 -12.35
CA LEU A 50 6.39 17.50 -11.73
C LEU A 50 6.15 17.05 -10.28
N THR A 51 5.38 17.80 -9.50
CA THR A 51 4.99 17.46 -8.14
C THR A 51 4.14 16.19 -8.12
N GLN A 52 3.19 16.04 -9.04
CA GLN A 52 2.41 14.79 -9.17
C GLN A 52 3.29 13.58 -9.53
N VAL A 53 4.28 13.77 -10.41
CA VAL A 53 5.26 12.73 -10.75
C VAL A 53 6.13 12.37 -9.54
N LYS A 54 6.61 13.37 -8.79
CA LYS A 54 7.38 13.15 -7.56
C LYS A 54 6.55 12.44 -6.48
N LEU A 55 5.29 12.85 -6.32
CA LEU A 55 4.32 12.22 -5.42
C LEU A 55 4.18 10.74 -5.75
N GLY A 56 3.97 10.41 -7.02
CA GLY A 56 3.86 9.03 -7.47
C GLY A 56 5.17 8.25 -7.47
N ARG A 57 6.33 8.90 -7.31
CA ARG A 57 7.64 8.24 -7.28
C ARG A 57 8.30 8.25 -5.91
N ASP A 58 7.60 8.72 -4.88
CA ASP A 58 8.16 8.88 -3.53
C ASP A 58 9.40 9.79 -3.49
N MET A 59 9.35 10.89 -4.24
CA MET A 59 10.46 11.83 -4.40
C MET A 59 10.17 13.21 -3.80
N LEU A 60 9.05 13.37 -3.09
CA LEU A 60 8.74 14.62 -2.41
C LEU A 60 9.45 14.66 -1.04
N SER A 61 10.09 15.79 -0.77
CA SER A 61 10.58 16.15 0.56
C SER A 61 9.43 16.44 1.52
N ALA A 62 9.72 16.49 2.82
CA ALA A 62 8.73 16.86 3.84
C ALA A 62 8.15 18.26 3.59
N ASP A 63 8.98 19.22 3.20
CA ASP A 63 8.55 20.59 2.89
C ASP A 63 7.66 20.64 1.66
N GLU A 64 7.98 19.86 0.61
CA GLU A 64 7.13 19.77 -0.57
C GLU A 64 5.77 19.13 -0.26
N ILE A 65 5.71 18.15 0.65
CA ILE A 65 4.45 17.56 1.12
C ILE A 65 3.65 18.59 1.92
N ALA A 66 4.30 19.33 2.83
CA ALA A 66 3.66 20.36 3.64
C ALA A 66 3.13 21.54 2.81
N ALA A 67 3.75 21.80 1.66
CA ALA A 67 3.32 22.82 0.70
C ALA A 67 2.17 22.37 -0.21
N LEU A 68 1.77 21.10 -0.19
CA LEU A 68 0.61 20.64 -0.95
C LEU A 68 -0.66 21.31 -0.41
N PRO A 69 -1.66 21.57 -1.29
CA PRO A 69 -2.96 22.03 -0.83
C PRO A 69 -3.52 21.05 0.19
N ALA A 70 -4.09 21.55 1.29
CA ALA A 70 -4.53 20.70 2.39
C ALA A 70 -5.63 19.70 1.98
N ARG A 71 -6.53 20.11 1.07
CA ARG A 71 -7.65 19.30 0.57
C ARG A 71 -8.03 19.73 -0.85
N PRO A 72 -7.20 19.43 -1.87
CA PRO A 72 -7.49 19.82 -3.23
C PRO A 72 -8.70 19.04 -3.74
N LYS A 73 -9.52 19.69 -4.58
CA LYS A 73 -10.50 18.97 -5.38
C LYS A 73 -9.76 18.17 -6.42
N MET A 74 -10.13 16.90 -6.60
CA MET A 74 -9.59 16.06 -7.66
C MET A 74 -10.71 15.70 -8.62
N MET A 75 -10.52 16.02 -9.89
CA MET A 75 -11.42 15.62 -10.96
C MET A 75 -10.90 14.34 -11.63
N VAL A 76 -11.79 13.36 -11.82
CA VAL A 76 -11.48 12.14 -12.58
C VAL A 76 -12.29 12.09 -13.87
N GLU A 77 -11.59 11.79 -14.95
CA GLU A 77 -12.18 11.55 -16.27
C GLU A 77 -12.27 10.05 -16.55
N ALA A 78 -13.06 9.32 -15.76
CA ALA A 78 -13.12 7.87 -15.89
C ALA A 78 -14.46 7.27 -15.50
N ARG A 79 -14.85 6.24 -16.26
CA ARG A 79 -15.73 5.19 -15.75
C ARG A 79 -14.84 4.01 -15.37
N PHE A 80 -14.89 3.62 -14.10
CA PHE A 80 -14.21 2.44 -13.61
C PHE A 80 -14.88 1.20 -14.21
N GLY A 81 -14.10 0.38 -14.91
CA GLY A 81 -14.63 -0.75 -15.67
C GLY A 81 -15.22 -1.81 -14.76
N GLY A 82 -16.49 -2.17 -14.97
CA GLY A 82 -17.14 -3.26 -14.24
C GLY A 82 -17.63 -2.91 -12.84
N THR A 83 -17.72 -1.61 -12.48
CA THR A 83 -18.18 -1.17 -11.16
C THR A 83 -19.32 -0.17 -11.30
N THR A 84 -20.24 -0.17 -10.32
CA THR A 84 -21.35 0.78 -10.26
C THR A 84 -20.96 2.10 -9.58
N GLY A 85 -19.86 2.09 -8.81
CA GLY A 85 -19.38 3.21 -8.01
C GLY A 85 -17.87 3.45 -8.13
N ILE A 86 -17.37 4.40 -7.34
CA ILE A 86 -15.94 4.64 -7.13
C ILE A 86 -15.33 3.43 -6.40
N PRO A 87 -14.26 2.81 -6.92
CA PRO A 87 -13.54 1.76 -6.22
C PRO A 87 -12.97 2.23 -4.88
N ALA A 88 -12.94 1.36 -3.88
CA ALA A 88 -12.31 1.62 -2.59
C ALA A 88 -10.81 1.93 -2.72
N VAL A 89 -10.16 1.38 -3.75
CA VAL A 89 -8.82 1.78 -4.18
C VAL A 89 -8.75 1.89 -5.69
N PHE A 90 -8.24 3.01 -6.19
CA PHE A 90 -8.05 3.26 -7.63
C PHE A 90 -6.79 4.08 -7.92
N GLY A 91 -6.48 4.26 -9.20
CA GLY A 91 -5.30 4.99 -9.67
C GLY A 91 -4.30 4.11 -10.41
N PHE A 92 -3.03 4.44 -10.31
CA PHE A 92 -1.93 3.73 -10.97
C PHE A 92 -1.09 3.00 -9.94
N LEU A 93 -1.19 1.66 -9.86
CA LEU A 93 -0.58 0.85 -8.79
C LEU A 93 0.88 1.22 -8.46
N SER A 94 1.68 1.52 -9.48
CA SER A 94 3.11 1.82 -9.34
C SER A 94 3.42 3.31 -9.11
N ARG A 95 2.41 4.17 -9.07
CA ARG A 95 2.59 5.63 -8.96
C ARG A 95 1.70 6.25 -7.90
N LEU A 96 0.44 6.52 -8.25
CA LEU A 96 -0.46 7.30 -7.42
C LEU A 96 -1.66 6.45 -7.06
N GLN A 97 -1.90 6.29 -5.76
CA GLN A 97 -2.97 5.47 -5.22
C GLN A 97 -3.97 6.36 -4.50
N PHE A 98 -5.23 6.20 -4.84
CA PHE A 98 -6.36 6.85 -4.19
C PHE A 98 -7.14 5.81 -3.43
N ILE A 99 -7.50 6.12 -2.19
CA ILE A 99 -8.22 5.22 -1.31
C ILE A 99 -9.45 5.90 -0.73
N SER A 100 -10.48 5.11 -0.49
CA SER A 100 -11.69 5.56 0.21
C SER A 100 -11.41 5.76 1.71
N PRO A 101 -12.29 6.49 2.43
CA PRO A 101 -12.21 6.61 3.88
C PRO A 101 -12.17 5.26 4.58
N ARG A 102 -12.95 4.29 4.09
CA ARG A 102 -12.98 2.93 4.62
C ARG A 102 -11.60 2.26 4.62
N ILE A 103 -10.86 2.34 3.52
CA ILE A 103 -9.52 1.74 3.43
C ILE A 103 -8.52 2.48 4.31
N ARG A 104 -8.63 3.81 4.39
CA ARG A 104 -7.81 4.64 5.28
C ARG A 104 -8.02 4.25 6.75
N ASP A 105 -9.27 4.05 7.17
CA ASP A 105 -9.59 3.63 8.53
C ASP A 105 -9.10 2.20 8.82
N VAL A 106 -9.20 1.27 7.87
CA VAL A 106 -8.59 -0.08 8.01
C VAL A 106 -7.09 0.01 8.24
N LEU A 107 -6.40 0.86 7.48
CA LEU A 107 -4.96 1.04 7.61
C LEU A 107 -4.58 1.66 8.95
N GLU A 108 -5.34 2.65 9.42
CA GLU A 108 -5.10 3.28 10.72
C GLU A 108 -5.41 2.32 11.89
N ASP A 109 -6.46 1.50 11.79
CA ASP A 109 -6.80 0.49 12.79
C ASP A 109 -5.74 -0.62 12.88
N LEU A 110 -5.16 -1.00 11.74
CA LEU A 110 -4.15 -2.05 11.66
C LEU A 110 -2.74 -1.56 11.99
N GLU A 111 -2.39 -0.36 11.54
CA GLU A 111 -1.07 0.26 11.68
C GLU A 111 -1.17 1.75 12.04
N PRO A 112 -1.56 2.09 13.29
CA PRO A 112 -1.78 3.47 13.70
C PRO A 112 -0.57 4.37 13.44
N GLY A 113 -0.78 5.49 12.76
CA GLY A 113 0.24 6.50 12.45
C GLY A 113 1.35 6.08 11.49
N VAL A 114 1.29 4.87 10.90
CA VAL A 114 2.32 4.39 9.97
C VAL A 114 2.13 4.96 8.57
N HIS A 115 0.87 5.03 8.12
CA HIS A 115 0.52 5.47 6.78
C HIS A 115 0.25 6.96 6.74
N ARG A 116 0.64 7.60 5.65
CA ARG A 116 0.40 9.03 5.44
C ARG A 116 -0.63 9.21 4.33
N PHE A 117 -1.57 10.12 4.57
CA PHE A 117 -2.70 10.36 3.70
C PHE A 117 -2.79 11.85 3.40
N LEU A 118 -3.00 12.19 2.14
CA LEU A 118 -3.39 13.55 1.74
C LEU A 118 -4.89 13.53 1.40
N PRO A 119 -5.75 14.19 2.19
CA PRO A 119 -7.18 14.22 1.91
C PRO A 119 -7.44 15.01 0.61
N ILE A 120 -8.47 14.58 -0.12
CA ILE A 120 -8.91 15.18 -1.38
C ILE A 120 -10.44 15.18 -1.44
N ASP A 121 -11.00 16.14 -2.18
CA ASP A 121 -12.43 16.13 -2.52
C ASP A 121 -12.61 15.55 -3.92
N LEU A 122 -13.09 14.30 -3.99
CA LEU A 122 -13.22 13.56 -5.24
C LEU A 122 -14.44 14.01 -6.03
N ARG A 123 -14.23 14.29 -7.31
CA ARG A 123 -15.26 14.62 -8.30
C ARG A 123 -15.02 13.87 -9.60
N SER A 124 -16.07 13.67 -10.39
CA SER A 124 -15.98 13.07 -11.73
C SER A 124 -16.63 13.95 -12.78
N THR A 125 -16.09 13.91 -14.00
CA THR A 125 -16.66 14.65 -15.15
C THR A 125 -17.92 13.99 -15.70
N VAL A 126 -18.14 12.72 -15.35
CA VAL A 126 -19.33 11.92 -15.70
C VAL A 126 -20.00 11.42 -14.45
N GLU A 127 -21.32 11.22 -14.48
CA GLU A 127 -22.02 10.59 -13.37
C GLU A 127 -21.55 9.16 -13.14
N ILE A 128 -21.29 8.84 -11.87
CA ILE A 128 -20.98 7.51 -11.36
C ILE A 128 -21.94 7.29 -10.20
N ALA A 129 -22.73 6.21 -10.25
CA ALA A 129 -23.84 5.99 -9.31
C ALA A 129 -24.83 7.19 -9.20
N GLY A 130 -25.03 7.95 -10.28
CA GLY A 130 -25.95 9.10 -10.31
C GLY A 130 -25.41 10.39 -9.69
N GLN A 131 -24.12 10.46 -9.36
CA GLN A 131 -23.50 11.66 -8.79
C GLN A 131 -22.14 11.97 -9.44
N THR A 132 -21.76 13.25 -9.40
CA THR A 132 -20.44 13.75 -9.83
C THR A 132 -19.57 14.19 -8.67
N GLU A 133 -20.15 14.35 -7.47
CA GLU A 133 -19.42 14.64 -6.23
C GLU A 133 -19.38 13.37 -5.38
N HIS A 134 -18.19 12.90 -5.04
CA HIS A 134 -17.97 11.63 -4.33
C HIS A 134 -17.42 11.82 -2.92
N GLY A 135 -17.26 13.08 -2.50
CA GLY A 135 -16.82 13.44 -1.16
C GLY A 135 -15.35 13.14 -0.88
N GLU A 136 -15.03 12.97 0.39
CA GLU A 136 -13.66 12.82 0.87
C GLU A 136 -13.05 11.49 0.44
N HIS A 137 -11.87 11.57 -0.15
CA HIS A 137 -10.98 10.44 -0.43
C HIS A 137 -9.56 10.83 -0.02
N TYR A 138 -8.62 9.91 -0.17
CA TYR A 138 -7.23 10.17 0.19
C TYR A 138 -6.30 9.73 -0.92
N ILE A 139 -5.26 10.52 -1.17
CA ILE A 139 -4.05 10.00 -1.79
C ILE A 139 -3.27 9.26 -0.70
N LEU A 140 -3.02 7.97 -0.92
CA LEU A 140 -2.08 7.21 -0.10
C LEU A 140 -0.66 7.62 -0.52
N LEU A 141 0.05 8.30 0.38
CA LEU A 141 1.47 8.54 0.19
C LEU A 141 2.21 7.19 0.26
N PRO A 142 3.37 7.06 -0.40
CA PRO A 142 4.02 5.77 -0.57
C PRO A 142 4.22 5.05 0.78
N PRO A 143 3.70 3.81 0.95
CA PRO A 143 3.87 3.05 2.18
C PRO A 143 5.35 2.80 2.51
N PRO A 144 5.69 2.38 3.73
CA PRO A 144 7.06 2.04 4.10
C PRO A 144 7.71 1.08 3.08
N LEU A 145 8.93 1.40 2.65
CA LEU A 145 9.73 0.53 1.78
C LEU A 145 10.55 -0.42 2.66
N VAL A 146 10.34 -1.72 2.52
CA VAL A 146 10.93 -2.76 3.36
C VAL A 146 11.78 -3.70 2.51
N ASP A 147 13.01 -3.93 2.94
CA ASP A 147 13.90 -4.92 2.34
C ASP A 147 13.72 -6.27 3.06
N CYS A 148 12.78 -7.07 2.56
CA CYS A 148 12.39 -8.31 3.22
C CYS A 148 12.48 -9.53 2.32
N VAL A 149 12.94 -9.43 1.07
CA VAL A 149 12.97 -10.58 0.16
C VAL A 149 14.12 -11.53 0.52
N VAL A 150 13.80 -12.81 0.78
CA VAL A 150 14.82 -13.85 0.89
C VAL A 150 15.20 -14.29 -0.52
N ILE A 151 16.21 -13.62 -1.09
CA ILE A 151 16.60 -13.77 -2.50
C ILE A 151 16.86 -15.24 -2.86
N ALA A 152 17.59 -15.99 -2.01
CA ALA A 152 17.94 -17.38 -2.27
C ALA A 152 16.74 -18.35 -2.30
N GLU A 153 15.58 -17.94 -1.79
CA GLU A 153 14.38 -18.78 -1.61
C GLU A 153 13.17 -18.23 -2.40
N THR A 154 13.42 -17.36 -3.38
CA THR A 154 12.37 -16.67 -4.15
C THR A 154 12.53 -16.91 -5.64
N ASP A 155 11.40 -17.16 -6.31
CA ASP A 155 11.28 -17.15 -7.76
C ASP A 155 11.06 -15.71 -8.26
N PHE A 156 11.96 -15.25 -9.11
CA PHE A 156 11.87 -14.00 -9.84
C PHE A 156 11.40 -14.24 -11.27
N SER A 157 10.99 -13.18 -11.97
CA SER A 157 10.58 -13.30 -13.39
C SER A 157 11.71 -13.77 -14.32
N LYS A 158 12.97 -13.74 -13.87
CA LYS A 158 14.16 -14.14 -14.64
C LYS A 158 14.87 -15.40 -14.13
N GLY A 159 14.32 -16.07 -13.12
CA GLY A 159 14.86 -17.32 -12.58
C GLY A 159 14.67 -17.43 -11.07
N TYR A 160 15.23 -18.48 -10.49
CA TYR A 160 15.16 -18.76 -9.07
C TYR A 160 16.40 -18.26 -8.33
N GLY A 161 16.24 -17.82 -7.09
CA GLY A 161 17.36 -17.60 -6.19
C GLY A 161 18.25 -16.42 -6.60
N ILE A 162 19.51 -16.52 -6.19
CA ILE A 162 20.57 -15.55 -6.53
C ILE A 162 20.77 -15.45 -8.06
N GLU A 163 20.69 -16.57 -8.78
CA GLU A 163 20.83 -16.56 -10.23
C GLU A 163 19.71 -15.78 -10.91
N GLY A 164 18.46 -16.02 -10.50
CA GLY A 164 17.31 -15.24 -10.97
C GLY A 164 17.44 -13.76 -10.66
N TRP A 165 17.95 -13.43 -9.48
CA TRP A 165 18.23 -12.06 -9.07
C TRP A 165 19.26 -11.38 -9.97
N MET A 166 20.39 -12.03 -10.22
CA MET A 166 21.48 -11.50 -11.04
C MET A 166 21.08 -11.32 -12.51
N ARG A 167 20.24 -12.22 -13.05
CA ARG A 167 19.69 -12.11 -14.41
C ARG A 167 18.68 -10.97 -14.56
N GLY A 168 18.04 -10.56 -13.47
CA GLY A 168 17.14 -9.43 -13.47
C GLY A 168 17.90 -8.10 -13.51
N ASN A 169 17.33 -7.13 -14.24
CA ASN A 169 17.75 -5.74 -14.27
C ASN A 169 19.29 -5.53 -14.28
N ASN A 170 19.99 -6.33 -15.10
CA ASN A 170 21.45 -6.30 -15.24
C ASN A 170 22.22 -6.39 -13.90
N GLY A 171 21.82 -7.31 -13.02
CA GLY A 171 22.49 -7.56 -11.74
C GLY A 171 22.08 -6.62 -10.60
N LYS A 172 21.17 -5.67 -10.85
CA LYS A 172 20.63 -4.76 -9.82
C LYS A 172 19.35 -5.28 -9.17
N GLY A 173 18.87 -6.45 -9.60
CA GLY A 173 17.80 -7.20 -8.96
C GLY A 173 16.85 -7.87 -9.94
N GLY A 174 16.16 -8.93 -9.49
CA GLY A 174 15.40 -9.95 -10.25
C GLY A 174 14.26 -9.49 -11.19
N GLY A 175 14.18 -8.21 -11.55
CA GLY A 175 13.15 -7.60 -12.39
C GLY A 175 11.86 -7.37 -11.62
N THR A 176 11.14 -8.45 -11.30
CA THR A 176 9.91 -8.46 -10.50
C THR A 176 9.83 -9.81 -9.79
N LEU A 177 9.04 -9.89 -8.72
CA LEU A 177 8.68 -11.20 -8.19
C LEU A 177 7.93 -11.98 -9.27
N SER A 178 8.15 -13.29 -9.32
CA SER A 178 7.45 -14.12 -10.29
C SER A 178 5.96 -14.06 -10.02
N SER A 179 5.22 -13.98 -11.12
CA SER A 179 3.78 -13.72 -11.12
C SER A 179 2.98 -14.91 -11.65
N THR A 180 3.70 -16.00 -11.92
CA THR A 180 3.16 -17.31 -12.33
C THR A 180 2.73 -18.07 -11.08
N GLU A 181 1.59 -18.75 -11.18
CA GLU A 181 1.08 -19.60 -10.11
C GLU A 181 2.08 -20.69 -9.70
N GLY A 182 2.09 -21.05 -8.40
CA GLY A 182 2.98 -22.06 -7.84
C GLY A 182 4.44 -21.64 -7.65
N LYS A 183 4.80 -20.40 -8.00
CA LYS A 183 6.14 -19.85 -7.78
C LYS A 183 6.35 -19.43 -6.33
N ARG A 184 7.57 -19.65 -5.84
CA ARG A 184 7.94 -19.38 -4.45
C ARG A 184 8.21 -17.90 -4.23
N CYS A 185 7.67 -17.37 -3.15
CA CYS A 185 8.04 -16.07 -2.62
C CYS A 185 8.29 -16.24 -1.14
N THR A 186 9.46 -15.80 -0.67
CA THR A 186 9.84 -15.93 0.74
C THR A 186 10.26 -14.57 1.26
N LEU A 187 9.64 -14.13 2.36
CA LEU A 187 9.93 -12.87 3.02
C LEU A 187 10.46 -13.09 4.44
N LEU A 188 11.37 -12.22 4.88
CA LEU A 188 11.88 -12.13 6.24
C LEU A 188 10.79 -11.62 7.18
N ARG A 189 10.34 -12.47 8.11
CA ARG A 189 9.24 -12.19 9.03
C ARG A 189 9.56 -11.03 9.96
N ASN A 190 10.78 -11.00 10.49
CA ASN A 190 11.23 -10.00 11.46
C ASN A 190 11.18 -8.57 10.88
N GLU A 191 11.37 -8.40 9.57
CA GLU A 191 11.34 -7.09 8.91
C GLU A 191 9.91 -6.53 8.70
N ILE A 192 8.92 -7.42 8.69
CA ILE A 192 7.52 -7.09 8.39
C ILE A 192 6.56 -7.44 9.52
N GLU A 193 7.07 -7.81 10.70
CA GLU A 193 6.22 -8.12 11.85
C GLU A 193 5.38 -6.90 12.22
N GLY A 194 4.06 -7.12 12.36
CA GLY A 194 3.11 -6.04 12.65
C GLY A 194 2.80 -5.14 11.46
N ARG A 195 3.37 -5.40 10.27
CA ARG A 195 3.08 -4.63 9.06
C ARG A 195 1.90 -5.21 8.31
N HIS A 196 1.04 -4.34 7.79
CA HIS A 196 -0.20 -4.73 7.13
C HIS A 196 -0.28 -4.27 5.68
N LEU A 197 0.33 -3.14 5.32
CA LEU A 197 0.58 -2.70 3.95
C LEU A 197 1.99 -2.09 3.83
N TRP A 198 2.76 -2.49 2.82
CA TRP A 198 4.11 -1.95 2.58
C TRP A 198 4.52 -2.08 1.12
N ARG A 199 5.69 -1.52 0.79
CA ARG A 199 6.38 -1.74 -0.48
C ARG A 199 7.55 -2.68 -0.24
N THR A 200 7.56 -3.84 -0.88
CA THR A 200 8.67 -4.79 -0.85
C THR A 200 9.71 -4.37 -1.86
N ARG A 201 10.96 -4.15 -1.42
CA ARG A 201 12.08 -3.83 -2.31
C ARG A 201 12.47 -5.05 -3.15
N VAL A 202 12.60 -4.86 -4.47
CA VAL A 202 13.04 -5.88 -5.43
C VAL A 202 14.05 -5.23 -6.37
N GLY A 203 15.27 -5.05 -5.87
CA GLY A 203 16.32 -4.30 -6.55
C GLY A 203 16.09 -2.80 -6.47
N ASP A 204 16.10 -2.13 -7.62
CA ASP A 204 15.74 -0.71 -7.78
C ASP A 204 14.22 -0.47 -7.92
N ARG A 205 13.42 -1.54 -7.86
CA ARG A 205 11.97 -1.50 -7.92
C ARG A 205 11.36 -1.87 -6.58
N PHE A 206 10.05 -1.71 -6.51
CA PHE A 206 9.26 -2.19 -5.40
C PHE A 206 7.95 -2.80 -5.87
N GLU A 207 7.36 -3.64 -5.03
CA GLU A 207 6.03 -4.20 -5.22
C GLU A 207 5.17 -3.95 -3.99
N TYR A 208 3.95 -3.46 -4.18
CA TYR A 208 2.99 -3.34 -3.09
C TYR A 208 2.72 -4.73 -2.53
N THR A 209 2.81 -4.85 -1.21
CA THR A 209 2.64 -6.11 -0.49
C THR A 209 1.79 -5.84 0.73
N CYS A 210 0.91 -6.77 1.07
CA CYS A 210 0.08 -6.66 2.25
C CYS A 210 0.12 -7.96 3.07
N SER A 211 -0.26 -7.84 4.33
CA SER A 211 -0.47 -9.02 5.19
C SER A 211 -1.74 -9.76 4.83
N ASP A 212 -1.82 -11.02 5.26
CA ASP A 212 -3.06 -11.80 5.21
C ASP A 212 -4.22 -11.13 5.94
N ARG A 213 -3.96 -10.56 7.12
CA ARG A 213 -4.97 -9.83 7.90
C ARG A 213 -5.54 -8.63 7.15
N PHE A 214 -4.69 -7.83 6.51
CA PHE A 214 -5.15 -6.71 5.69
C PHE A 214 -6.02 -7.22 4.55
N TRP A 215 -5.51 -8.17 3.76
CA TRP A 215 -6.22 -8.70 2.61
C TRP A 215 -7.59 -9.25 2.99
N GLU A 216 -7.68 -10.08 4.01
CA GLU A 216 -8.95 -10.65 4.49
C GLU A 216 -9.96 -9.57 4.94
N THR A 217 -9.48 -8.41 5.37
CA THR A 217 -10.34 -7.29 5.80
C THR A 217 -10.94 -6.53 4.61
N VAL A 218 -10.24 -6.50 3.46
CA VAL A 218 -10.63 -5.66 2.31
C VAL A 218 -10.98 -6.45 1.05
N LYS A 219 -10.81 -7.78 1.03
CA LYS A 219 -10.96 -8.61 -0.19
C LYS A 219 -12.31 -8.51 -0.92
N ASP A 220 -13.36 -8.12 -0.20
CA ASP A 220 -14.71 -7.96 -0.75
C ASP A 220 -14.96 -6.53 -1.30
N GLU A 221 -14.02 -5.62 -1.08
CA GLU A 221 -14.05 -4.27 -1.63
C GLU A 221 -13.71 -4.28 -3.13
N VAL A 222 -14.36 -3.39 -3.86
CA VAL A 222 -14.05 -3.15 -5.27
C VAL A 222 -12.78 -2.30 -5.36
N MET A 223 -11.67 -2.85 -5.87
CA MET A 223 -10.39 -2.14 -5.90
C MET A 223 -9.43 -2.61 -7.01
N ILE A 224 -8.45 -1.76 -7.35
CA ILE A 224 -7.33 -2.13 -8.22
C ILE A 224 -6.34 -3.11 -7.59
N TRP A 225 -6.44 -3.39 -6.29
CA TRP A 225 -5.56 -4.35 -5.63
C TRP A 225 -6.14 -5.75 -5.73
N ALA A 226 -5.33 -6.68 -6.23
CA ALA A 226 -5.61 -8.11 -6.17
C ALA A 226 -4.36 -8.88 -5.72
N PRO A 227 -4.50 -9.87 -4.82
CA PRO A 227 -3.40 -10.74 -4.43
C PRO A 227 -3.02 -11.57 -5.65
N ARG A 228 -1.72 -11.64 -5.92
CA ARG A 228 -1.22 -12.47 -7.01
C ARG A 228 -0.22 -13.51 -6.55
N THR A 229 0.71 -13.11 -5.69
CA THR A 229 1.76 -14.00 -5.19
C THR A 229 1.63 -14.07 -3.69
N ARG A 230 1.32 -15.26 -3.16
CA ARG A 230 1.36 -15.55 -1.73
C ARG A 230 2.81 -15.83 -1.33
N CYS A 231 3.30 -15.12 -0.34
CA CYS A 231 4.66 -15.26 0.18
C CYS A 231 4.64 -15.96 1.54
N ILE A 232 5.60 -16.85 1.74
CA ILE A 232 5.87 -17.54 3.02
C ILE A 232 6.74 -16.62 3.87
N LEU A 233 6.50 -16.60 5.18
CA LEU A 233 7.23 -15.77 6.12
C LEU A 233 8.22 -16.60 6.94
N LYS A 234 9.50 -16.26 6.85
CA LYS A 234 10.61 -16.95 7.51
C LYS A 234 11.11 -16.18 8.71
#